data_AF-A0A368C137-F1
#
_entry.id   AF-A0A368C137-F1
#
_cell.length_a   1.000
_cell.length_b   1.000
_cell.length_c   1.000
_cell.angle_alpha   90.00
_cell.angle_beta   90.00
_cell.angle_gamma   90.00
#
_symmetry.space_group_name_H-M   'P 1'
#
loop_
_entity.id
_entity.type
_entity.pdbx_description
1 polymer ?
#
loop_
_entity_poly.entity_id
_entity_poly.type
_entity_poly.pdbx_seq_one_letter_code
_entity_poly.pdbx_strand_id
1 'polypeptide(L)'
;MISVFRYRHIPYEAFMGNVVGRLHKLNIEPPKPVLLPTILLRDESGELQPTTDSTPIIRRLEKEYPARKLLPEDPALSFINYLLEDFGDEWVTK
;
A
#
# COMPACT_ATOMS: atom_id res chain seq x y z
N MET A 1 1.52 6.90 -2.28
CA MET A 1 2.02 5.55 -1.94
C MET A 1 3.54 5.39 -2.07
N ILE A 2 4.21 5.74 -3.18
CA ILE A 2 5.70 5.67 -3.27
C ILE A 2 6.40 6.38 -2.09
N SER A 3 5.83 7.49 -1.60
CA SER A 3 6.30 8.20 -0.40
C SER A 3 6.47 7.31 0.83
N VAL A 4 5.57 6.35 1.06
CA VAL A 4 5.65 5.41 2.20
C VAL A 4 6.90 4.55 2.09
N PHE A 5 7.14 3.94 0.92
CA PHE A 5 8.34 3.13 0.69
C PHE A 5 9.62 3.94 0.86
N ARG A 6 9.64 5.18 0.32
CA ARG A 6 10.78 6.10 0.46
C ARG A 6 11.03 6.50 1.91
N TYR A 7 10.01 6.90 2.67
CA TYR A 7 10.17 7.31 4.07
C TYR A 7 10.65 6.13 4.94
N ARG A 8 10.06 4.96 4.74
CA ARG A 8 10.31 3.77 5.55
C ARG A 8 11.53 2.96 5.10
N HIS A 9 12.21 3.38 4.03
CA HIS A 9 13.36 2.67 3.46
C HIS A 9 13.04 1.23 3.06
N ILE A 10 11.84 0.98 2.55
CA ILE A 10 11.43 -0.33 2.03
C ILE A 10 11.89 -0.42 0.58
N PRO A 11 12.69 -1.42 0.17
CA PRO A 11 13.06 -1.61 -1.22
C PRO A 11 11.83 -1.88 -2.10
N TYR A 12 11.76 -1.24 -3.27
CA TYR A 12 10.66 -1.42 -4.21
C TYR A 12 11.16 -1.23 -5.65
N GLU A 13 10.46 -1.86 -6.59
CA GLU A 13 10.49 -1.53 -8.01
C GLU A 13 9.16 -0.86 -8.37
N ALA A 14 9.22 0.24 -9.13
CA ALA A 14 8.03 0.94 -9.58
C ALA A 14 7.92 0.84 -11.11
N PHE A 15 6.72 0.52 -11.58
CA PHE A 15 6.38 0.55 -13.00
C PHE A 15 5.22 1.54 -13.21
N MET A 16 5.42 2.51 -14.09
CA MET A 16 4.37 3.44 -14.52
C MET A 16 3.86 3.02 -15.90
N GLY A 17 2.57 2.68 -16.01
CA GLY A 17 1.96 2.28 -17.27
C GLY A 17 0.73 1.40 -17.09
N ASN A 18 0.45 0.57 -18.10
CA ASN A 18 -0.71 -0.33 -18.08
C ASN A 18 -0.51 -1.48 -17.07
N VAL A 19 -1.23 -1.40 -15.95
CA VAL A 19 -1.16 -2.39 -14.87
C VAL A 19 -1.60 -3.78 -15.31
N VAL A 20 -2.73 -3.91 -16.01
CA VAL A 20 -3.26 -5.20 -16.49
C VAL A 20 -2.26 -5.86 -17.44
N GLY A 21 -1.76 -5.08 -18.41
CA GLY A 21 -0.77 -5.58 -19.37
C GLY A 21 0.56 -5.97 -18.72
N ARG A 22 0.99 -5.28 -17.65
CA ARG A 22 2.19 -5.65 -16.89
C ARG A 22 1.98 -6.93 -16.10
N LEU A 23 0.84 -7.10 -15.42
CA LEU A 23 0.52 -8.29 -14.64
C LEU A 23 0.40 -9.53 -15.51
N HIS A 24 -0.25 -9.43 -16.68
CA HIS A 24 -0.33 -10.54 -17.65
C HIS A 24 1.06 -11.00 -18.12
N LYS A 25 2.00 -10.07 -18.36
CA LYS A 25 3.39 -10.41 -18.72
C LYS A 25 4.15 -11.13 -17.60
N LEU A 26 3.69 -11.00 -16.35
CA LEU A 26 4.24 -11.69 -15.19
C LEU A 26 3.47 -12.99 -14.86
N ASN A 27 2.48 -13.37 -15.68
CA ASN A 27 1.55 -14.46 -15.40
C ASN A 27 0.80 -14.30 -14.06
N ILE A 28 0.44 -13.06 -13.71
CA ILE A 28 -0.34 -12.74 -12.51
C ILE A 28 -1.71 -12.23 -12.95
N GLU A 29 -2.77 -12.78 -12.38
CA GLU A 29 -4.14 -12.33 -12.62
C GLU A 29 -4.37 -10.94 -12.02
N PRO A 30 -4.94 -9.97 -12.76
CA PRO A 30 -5.21 -8.63 -12.23
C PRO A 30 -6.17 -8.63 -11.03
N PRO A 31 -6.04 -7.65 -10.11
CA PRO A 31 -6.99 -7.49 -9.02
C PRO A 31 -8.36 -7.06 -9.58
N LYS A 32 -9.43 -7.40 -8.87
CA LYS A 32 -10.82 -7.05 -9.24
C LYS A 32 -11.47 -6.29 -8.07
N PRO A 33 -11.75 -4.98 -8.18
CA PRO A 33 -11.50 -4.11 -9.33
C PRO A 33 -10.01 -3.79 -9.54
N VAL A 34 -9.67 -3.34 -10.75
CA VAL A 34 -8.33 -2.85 -11.07
C VAL A 34 -8.19 -1.41 -10.56
N LEU A 35 -7.63 -1.25 -9.37
CA LEU A 35 -7.39 0.06 -8.76
C LEU A 35 -5.90 0.39 -8.70
N LEU A 36 -5.60 1.68 -8.86
CA LEU A 36 -4.26 2.20 -8.68
C LEU A 36 -4.09 2.84 -7.29
N PRO A 37 -2.91 2.70 -6.69
CA PRO A 37 -1.81 1.84 -7.13
C PRO A 37 -2.10 0.35 -6.86
N THR A 38 -1.62 -0.53 -7.73
CA THR A 38 -1.55 -1.98 -7.46
C THR A 38 -0.14 -2.33 -6.98
N ILE A 39 -0.03 -3.03 -5.86
CA ILE A 39 1.24 -3.46 -5.27
C ILE A 39 1.26 -4.98 -5.19
N LEU A 40 2.32 -5.60 -5.71
CA LEU A 40 2.56 -7.03 -5.54
C LEU A 40 3.15 -7.27 -4.15
N LEU A 41 2.40 -7.92 -3.27
CA LEU A 41 2.85 -8.32 -1.93
C LEU A 41 2.82 -9.84 -1.85
N ARG A 42 3.77 -10.43 -1.12
CA ARG A 42 3.75 -11.88 -0.88
C ARG A 42 2.65 -12.24 0.11
N ASP A 43 1.90 -13.31 -0.10
CA ASP A 43 1.02 -13.85 0.94
C ASP A 43 1.81 -14.72 1.94
N GLU A 44 1.09 -15.39 2.85
CA GLU A 44 1.67 -16.30 3.84
C GLU A 44 2.37 -17.51 3.20
N SER A 45 1.94 -17.90 1.99
CA SER A 45 2.55 -18.97 1.19
C SER A 45 3.77 -18.48 0.39
N GLY A 46 4.03 -17.18 0.38
CA GLY A 46 5.12 -16.55 -0.35
C GLY A 46 4.78 -16.18 -1.81
N GLU A 47 3.55 -16.40 -2.27
CA GLU A 47 3.11 -16.10 -3.63
C GLU A 47 2.81 -14.61 -3.81
N LEU A 48 3.11 -14.04 -4.98
CA LEU A 48 2.87 -12.63 -5.25
C LEU A 48 1.39 -12.37 -5.54
N GLN A 49 0.75 -11.62 -4.66
CA GLN A 49 -0.64 -11.21 -4.78
C GLN A 49 -0.73 -9.73 -5.19
N PRO A 50 -1.49 -9.40 -6.26
CA PRO A 50 -1.79 -8.02 -6.60
C PRO A 50 -2.78 -7.45 -5.59
N THR A 51 -2.27 -6.57 -4.75
CA THR A 51 -3.02 -5.92 -3.67
C THR A 51 -3.34 -4.49 -4.08
N THR A 52 -4.54 -4.04 -3.76
CA THR A 52 -4.99 -2.65 -3.96
C THR A 52 -5.45 -2.11 -2.61
N ASP A 53 -5.95 -0.87 -2.58
CA ASP A 53 -6.36 -0.15 -1.38
C ASP A 53 -5.17 0.22 -0.48
N SER A 54 -4.83 1.52 -0.45
CA SER A 54 -3.63 2.01 0.23
C SER A 54 -3.69 1.86 1.74
N THR A 55 -4.86 1.97 2.35
CA THR A 55 -5.02 1.92 3.81
C THR A 55 -4.61 0.56 4.39
N PRO A 56 -5.20 -0.59 3.98
CA PRO A 56 -4.78 -1.90 4.47
C PRO A 56 -3.34 -2.24 4.08
N ILE A 57 -2.86 -1.80 2.91
CA ILE A 57 -1.45 -1.97 2.52
C ILE A 57 -0.52 -1.27 3.51
N ILE A 58 -0.78 -0.01 3.85
CA ILE A 58 0.04 0.74 4.80
C ILE A 58 0.03 0.08 6.17
N ARG A 59 -1.15 -0.34 6.67
CA ARG A 59 -1.26 -1.04 7.96
C ARG A 59 -0.50 -2.36 7.98
N ARG A 60 -0.49 -3.09 6.88
CA ARG A 60 0.29 -4.32 6.71
C ARG A 60 1.78 -4.04 6.76
N LEU A 61 2.27 -3.10 5.95
CA LEU A 61 3.68 -2.70 5.97
C LEU A 61 4.08 -2.21 7.36
N GLU A 62 3.18 -1.56 8.09
CA GLU A 62 3.44 -1.08 9.46
C GLU A 62 3.80 -2.20 10.43
N LYS A 63 3.18 -3.37 10.26
CA LYS A 63 3.49 -4.58 11.03
C LYS A 63 4.79 -5.23 10.57
N GLU A 64 5.04 -5.26 9.26
CA GLU A 64 6.18 -5.99 8.66
C GLU A 64 7.54 -5.28 8.82
N TYR A 65 7.56 -3.94 8.87
CA TYR A 65 8.80 -3.16 8.91
C TYR A 65 8.89 -2.29 10.19
N PRO A 66 9.46 -2.77 11.30
CA PRO A 66 9.37 -2.06 12.59
C PRO A 66 10.11 -0.71 12.64
N ALA A 67 11.03 -0.45 11.72
CA ALA A 67 11.76 0.81 11.63
C ALA A 67 10.92 1.93 10.98
N ARG A 68 11.09 3.16 11.48
CA ARG A 68 10.46 4.39 10.93
C ARG A 68 8.94 4.23 10.78
N LYS A 69 8.26 3.95 11.89
CA LYS A 69 6.79 3.91 11.96
C LYS A 69 6.21 5.23 11.44
N LEU A 70 5.11 5.13 10.71
CA LEU A 70 4.23 6.23 10.31
C LEU A 70 3.23 6.55 11.43
N LEU A 71 2.70 5.52 12.08
CA LEU A 71 1.67 5.67 13.10
C LEU A 71 2.27 6.15 14.44
N PRO A 72 1.75 7.23 15.03
CA PRO A 72 2.12 7.66 16.38
C PRO A 72 1.79 6.59 17.43
N GLU A 73 2.65 6.46 18.45
CA GLU A 73 2.42 5.56 19.59
C GLU A 73 1.46 6.15 20.62
N ASP A 74 1.40 7.49 20.73
CA ASP A 74 0.42 8.17 21.56
C ASP A 74 -1.01 7.95 21.01
N PRO A 75 -1.96 7.46 21.82
CA PRO A 75 -3.30 7.14 21.35
C PRO A 75 -4.08 8.34 20.78
N ALA A 76 -3.91 9.54 21.34
CA ALA A 76 -4.63 10.72 20.86
C ALA A 76 -4.08 11.18 19.50
N LEU A 77 -2.75 11.18 19.33
CA LEU A 77 -2.13 11.46 18.04
C LEU A 77 -2.44 10.39 17.00
N SER A 78 -2.50 9.11 17.41
CA SER A 78 -2.86 8.00 16.52
C SER A 78 -4.31 8.12 16.03
N PHE A 79 -5.22 8.56 16.90
CA PHE A 79 -6.60 8.86 16.53
C PHE A 79 -6.69 10.04 15.56
N ILE A 80 -5.97 11.14 15.81
CA ILE A 80 -5.91 12.27 14.88
C ILE A 80 -5.36 11.84 13.52
N ASN A 81 -4.30 11.03 13.50
CA ASN A 81 -3.76 10.46 12.27
C ASN A 81 -4.81 9.64 11.51
N TYR A 82 -5.59 8.80 12.22
CA TYR A 82 -6.68 8.03 11.61
C TYR A 82 -7.73 8.94 10.97
N LEU A 83 -8.16 10.00 11.67
CA LEU A 83 -9.14 10.95 11.12
C LEU A 83 -8.63 11.68 9.87
N LEU A 84 -7.37 12.09 9.86
CA LEU A 84 -6.76 12.74 8.70
C LEU A 84 -6.63 11.80 7.51
N GLU A 85 -6.32 10.53 7.77
CA GLU A 85 -6.19 9.50 6.75
C GLU A 85 -7.55 9.17 6.12
N ASP A 86 -8.58 8.92 6.93
CA ASP A 86 -9.96 8.69 6.50
C ASP A 86 -10.53 9.90 5.73
N PHE A 87 -10.25 11.12 6.21
CA PHE A 87 -10.61 12.34 5.49
C PHE A 87 -9.93 12.43 4.12
N GLY A 88 -8.64 12.08 4.06
CA GLY A 88 -7.89 12.06 2.82
C GLY A 88 -8.47 11.07 1.82
N ASP A 89 -8.72 9.84 2.26
CA ASP A 89 -9.22 8.76 1.42
C ASP A 89 -10.59 9.09 0.81
N GLU A 90 -11.56 9.52 1.61
CA GLU A 90 -12.93 9.71 1.13
C GLU A 90 -13.17 11.04 0.39
N TRP A 91 -12.41 12.10 0.70
CA TRP A 91 -12.67 13.45 0.16
C TRP A 91 -11.54 14.08 -0.67
N VAL A 92 -10.32 13.56 -0.64
CA VAL A 92 -9.17 14.17 -1.36
C VAL A 92 -8.72 13.33 -2.57
N THR A 93 -9.25 12.12 -2.74
CA THR A 93 -8.87 11.19 -3.83
C THR A 93 -9.87 11.08 -4.99
N LYS A 94 -11.01 11.76 -4.91
CA LYS A 94 -12.05 11.78 -5.97
C LYS A 94 -11.70 12.69 -7.15
#